data_AF-A0A947ZT08-F1
#
_entry.id   AF-A0A947ZT08-F1
#
_cell.length_a   1.000
_cell.length_b   1.000
_cell.length_c   1.000
_cell.angle_alpha   90.00
_cell.angle_beta   90.00
_cell.angle_gamma   90.00
#
_symmetry.space_group_name_H-M   'P 1'
#
loop_
_entity.id
_entity.type
_entity.pdbx_description
1 polymer ?
#
loop_
_entity_poly.entity_id
_entity_poly.type
_entity_poly.pdbx_seq_one_letter_code
_entity_poly.pdbx_strand_id
1 'polypeptide(L)' 'MSLNSKILKFFGSNTKITNNDVEKLCSVSNATAERYLDQLEKDGKLTQHGKIGTDVFYTLK' A
#
# COMPACT_ATOMS: atom_id res chain seq x y z
N MET A 1 12.24 -8.51 -9.31
CA MET A 1 11.79 -7.97 -8.00
C MET A 1 10.27 -8.04 -7.96
N SER A 2 9.68 -8.54 -6.86
CA SER A 2 8.21 -8.60 -6.72
C SER A 2 7.65 -7.23 -6.31
N LEU A 3 6.43 -6.87 -6.77
CA LEU A 3 5.81 -5.56 -6.51
C LEU A 3 5.71 -5.24 -5.01
N ASN A 4 5.44 -6.25 -4.18
CA ASN A 4 5.36 -6.12 -2.72
C ASN A 4 6.65 -5.56 -2.10
N SER A 5 7.81 -5.96 -2.64
CA SER A 5 9.11 -5.45 -2.16
C SER A 5 9.35 -3.98 -2.52
N LYS A 6 8.75 -3.52 -3.62
CA LYS A 6 8.82 -2.14 -4.11
C LYS A 6 8.03 -1.20 -3.19
N ILE A 7 6.83 -1.65 -2.77
CA ILE A 7 5.98 -0.93 -1.81
C ILE A 7 6.70 -0.79 -0.45
N LEU A 8 7.29 -1.87 0.07
CA LEU A 8 8.04 -1.83 1.33
C LEU A 8 9.26 -0.89 1.27
N LYS A 9 9.98 -0.85 0.15
CA LYS A 9 11.07 0.13 -0.03
C LYS A 9 10.57 1.56 -0.04
N PHE A 10 9.39 1.81 -0.61
CA PHE A 10 8.80 3.15 -0.66
C PHE A 10 8.43 3.69 0.73
N PHE A 11 8.01 2.80 1.64
CA PHE A 11 7.82 3.13 3.04
C PHE A 11 9.11 3.53 3.77
N GLY A 12 10.29 3.06 3.33
CA GLY A 12 11.56 3.51 3.91
C GLY A 12 11.77 5.03 3.78
N SER A 13 11.09 5.67 2.83
CA SER A 13 11.12 7.13 2.63
C SER A 13 9.82 7.83 3.03
N ASN A 14 8.70 7.10 3.16
CA ASN A 14 7.38 7.66 3.45
C ASN A 14 6.74 6.96 4.65
N THR A 15 6.25 7.74 5.61
CA THR A 15 5.62 7.19 6.84
C THR A 15 4.23 6.59 6.60
N LYS A 16 3.57 6.97 5.49
CA LYS A 16 2.25 6.49 5.08
C LYS A 16 2.16 6.40 3.56
N ILE A 17 1.36 5.49 3.05
CA ILE A 17 1.06 5.38 1.60
C ILE A 17 -0.43 5.25 1.38
N THR A 18 -0.91 5.78 0.27
CA THR A 18 -2.29 5.60 -0.18
C THR A 18 -2.35 4.60 -1.33
N ASN A 19 -3.55 4.11 -1.65
CA ASN A 19 -3.74 3.26 -2.82
C ASN A 19 -3.23 3.94 -4.10
N ASN A 20 -3.49 5.23 -4.22
CA ASN A 20 -3.11 6.04 -5.37
C ASN A 20 -1.57 6.14 -5.54
N ASP A 21 -0.81 6.10 -4.44
CA ASP A 21 0.66 6.05 -4.49
C ASP A 21 1.14 4.70 -5.01
N VAL A 22 0.49 3.61 -4.59
CA VAL A 22 0.80 2.26 -5.08
C VAL A 22 0.46 2.12 -6.57
N GLU A 23 -0.68 2.66 -7.02
CA GLU A 23 -1.03 2.71 -8.44
C GLU A 23 0.05 3.37 -9.27
N LYS A 24 0.56 4.53 -8.84
CA LYS A 24 1.63 5.26 -9.54
C LYS A 24 2.98 4.53 -9.48
N LEU A 25 3.31 3.93 -8.33
CA LEU A 25 4.60 3.27 -8.11
C LEU A 25 4.72 1.93 -8.84
N CYS A 26 3.60 1.21 -8.92
CA CYS A 26 3.49 -0.09 -9.56
C CYS A 26 2.95 0.02 -11.00
N SER A 27 2.43 1.18 -11.39
CA SER A 27 1.74 1.41 -12.68
C SER A 27 0.61 0.41 -12.92
N VAL A 28 -0.20 0.18 -11.88
CA VAL A 28 -1.32 -0.77 -11.87
C VAL A 28 -2.64 -0.06 -11.59
N SER A 29 -3.76 -0.76 -11.81
CA SER A 29 -5.09 -0.24 -11.49
C SER A 29 -5.37 -0.18 -9.99
N ASN A 30 -6.26 0.72 -9.56
CA ASN A 30 -6.76 0.86 -8.18
C ASN A 30 -7.09 -0.49 -7.51
N ALA A 31 -7.85 -1.35 -8.18
CA ALA A 31 -8.22 -2.66 -7.63
C ALA A 31 -7.01 -3.59 -7.44
N THR A 32 -5.98 -3.48 -8.28
CA THR A 32 -4.76 -4.28 -8.17
C THR A 32 -3.89 -3.78 -7.02
N ALA A 33 -3.76 -2.46 -6.89
CA ALA A 33 -3.01 -1.82 -5.82
C ALA A 33 -3.64 -2.11 -4.44
N GLU A 34 -4.98 -2.04 -4.35
CA GLU A 34 -5.74 -2.41 -3.15
C GLU A 34 -5.47 -3.86 -2.76
N ARG A 35 -5.50 -4.78 -3.73
CA ARG A 35 -5.22 -6.20 -3.47
C ARG A 35 -3.80 -6.44 -2.94
N TYR A 36 -2.80 -5.67 -3.38
CA TYR A 36 -1.43 -5.77 -2.85
C TYR A 36 -1.33 -5.24 -1.43
N LEU A 37 -1.99 -4.13 -1.13
CA LEU A 37 -2.04 -3.54 0.21
C LEU A 37 -2.75 -4.48 1.19
N ASP A 38 -3.91 -5.01 0.81
CA ASP A 38 -4.66 -6.02 1.56
C ASP A 38 -3.82 -7.25 1.87
N GLN A 39 -3.05 -7.74 0.89
CA GLN A 39 -2.18 -8.90 1.10
C GLN A 39 -1.08 -8.57 2.12
N LEU A 40 -0.46 -7.38 2.03
CA LEU A 40 0.56 -6.94 2.96
C LEU A 40 0.01 -6.69 4.38
N GLU A 41 -1.23 -6.23 4.48
CA GLU A 41 -1.95 -6.10 5.75
C GLU A 41 -2.27 -7.46 6.37
N LYS A 42 -2.78 -8.41 5.58
CA LYS A 42 -3.02 -9.80 6.03
C LYS A 42 -1.74 -10.50 6.45
N ASP A 43 -0.63 -10.22 5.76
CA ASP A 43 0.70 -10.70 6.13
C ASP A 43 1.26 -9.99 7.39
N GLY A 44 0.55 -9.02 7.96
CA GLY A 44 0.92 -8.29 9.16
C GLY A 44 2.02 -7.26 8.97
N LYS A 45 2.32 -6.86 7.72
CA LYS A 45 3.37 -5.89 7.40
C LYS A 45 2.86 -4.45 7.42
N LEU A 46 1.60 -4.25 7.03
CA LEU A 46 0.95 -2.95 7.00
C LEU A 46 -0.26 -2.92 7.92
N THR A 47 -0.63 -1.72 8.34
CA THR A 47 -1.87 -1.44 9.05
C THR A 47 -2.69 -0.46 8.22
N GLN A 48 -3.94 -0.82 7.89
CA GLN A 48 -4.88 0.10 7.27
C GLN A 48 -5.41 1.10 8.29
N HIS A 49 -5.42 2.37 7.91
CA HIS A 49 -6.02 3.47 8.63
C HIS A 49 -7.10 4.11 7.76
N GLY A 50 -8.31 4.19 8.31
CA GLY A 50 -9.50 4.58 7.56
C GLY A 50 -10.25 3.36 7.03
N LYS A 51 -11.57 3.49 6.86
CA LYS A 51 -12.44 2.38 6.41
C LYS A 51 -12.93 2.56 4.98
N ILE A 52 -13.21 3.78 4.53
CA ILE A 52 -13.82 4.05 3.23
C ILE A 52 -13.38 5.45 2.76
N GLY A 53 -13.06 5.58 1.46
CA GLY A 53 -12.83 6.86 0.79
C GLY A 53 -11.35 7.21 0.57
N THR A 54 -11.11 8.48 0.22
CA THR A 54 -9.77 9.00 -0.11
C THR A 54 -8.84 9.14 1.10
N ASP A 55 -9.39 9.09 2.31
CA ASP A 55 -8.64 9.14 3.57
C ASP A 55 -8.11 7.78 4.02
N VAL A 56 -8.28 6.72 3.21
CA VAL A 56 -7.69 5.41 3.51
C VAL A 56 -6.20 5.44 3.18
N PHE A 57 -5.37 5.23 4.20
CA PHE A 57 -3.93 5.13 4.06
C PHE A 57 -3.38 3.95 4.87
N TYR A 58 -2.20 3.49 4.50
CA TYR A 58 -1.53 2.36 5.12
C TYR A 58 -0.22 2.82 5.74
N THR A 59 0.12 2.27 6.89
CA THR A 59 1.41 2.49 7.57
C THR A 59 2.12 1.17 7.82
N LEU A 60 3.46 1.19 7.87
CA LEU A 60 4.23 0.04 8.35
C LEU A 60 3.87 -0.27 9.80
N LYS A 61 3.74 -1.56 10.10
CA LYS A 61 3.62 -2.08 11.45
C LYS A 61 4.98 -2.37 12.07
#